data_AF-A0A2G6NC99-F1
#
_entry.id   AF-A0A2G6NC99-F1
#
_cell.length_a   1.000
_cell.length_b   1.000
_cell.length_c   1.000
_cell.angle_alpha   90.00
_cell.angle_beta   90.00
_cell.angle_gamma   90.00
#
_symmetry.space_group_name_H-M   'P 1'
#
loop_
_entity.id
_entity.type
_entity.pdbx_description
1 polymer ?
#
loop_
_entity_poly.entity_id
_entity_poly.type
_entity_poly.pdbx_seq_one_letter_code
_entity_poly.pdbx_strand_id
1 'polypeptide(L)'
;MTFTWDGLNRLVRVDEEGTEVVSYRYDSQNRRISKSTGGTVIQYRYDTEGRLLAETLGNGTPLRDYFYLNGEPVALREYGNNPGIYYYINDQLGTPQQLISETGTVVWQAAYFPFGKAQVQINTVTNNFRFPGQY
;
A
#
# COMPACT_ATOMS: atom_id res chain seq x y z
N MET A 1 -22.39 0.63 -9.49
CA MET A 1 -21.31 -0.18 -8.90
C MET A 1 -21.91 -1.19 -7.94
N THR A 2 -21.43 -2.43 -7.97
CA THR A 2 -21.87 -3.54 -7.10
C THR A 2 -20.66 -4.06 -6.33
N PHE A 3 -20.83 -4.35 -5.03
CA PHE A 3 -19.78 -4.83 -4.15
C PHE A 3 -20.13 -6.24 -3.67
N THR A 4 -19.22 -7.19 -3.85
CA THR A 4 -19.40 -8.58 -3.43
C THR A 4 -18.45 -8.92 -2.28
N TRP A 5 -18.99 -9.53 -1.25
CA TRP A 5 -18.28 -9.89 -0.03
C TRP A 5 -18.28 -11.40 0.18
N ASP A 6 -17.22 -11.94 0.76
CA ASP A 6 -17.17 -13.36 1.15
C ASP A 6 -17.84 -13.62 2.52
N GLY A 7 -17.90 -14.89 2.93
CA GLY A 7 -18.51 -15.29 4.20
C GLY A 7 -17.81 -14.77 5.47
N LEU A 8 -16.64 -14.14 5.33
CA LEU A 8 -15.92 -13.46 6.42
C LEU A 8 -16.10 -11.95 6.38
N ASN A 9 -17.07 -11.45 5.60
CA ASN A 9 -17.30 -10.03 5.36
C ASN A 9 -16.04 -9.33 4.84
N ARG A 10 -15.35 -9.92 3.85
CA ARG A 10 -14.24 -9.28 3.13
C ARG A 10 -14.63 -8.96 1.69
N LEU A 11 -14.30 -7.77 1.21
CA LEU A 11 -14.62 -7.33 -0.16
C LEU A 11 -13.79 -8.14 -1.16
N VAL A 12 -14.42 -8.98 -1.96
CA VAL A 12 -13.71 -9.85 -2.92
C VAL A 12 -13.83 -9.38 -4.37
N ARG A 13 -14.85 -8.59 -4.69
CA ARG A 13 -15.10 -8.12 -6.06
C ARG A 13 -15.88 -6.81 -6.10
N VAL A 14 -15.52 -5.96 -7.05
CA VAL A 14 -16.25 -4.73 -7.41
C VAL A 14 -16.60 -4.82 -8.89
N ASP A 15 -17.88 -4.60 -9.20
CA ASP A 15 -18.40 -4.58 -10.55
C ASP A 15 -18.92 -3.19 -10.92
N GLU A 16 -18.64 -2.76 -12.14
CA GLU A 16 -19.20 -1.55 -12.76
C GLU A 16 -19.91 -1.96 -14.05
N GLU A 17 -21.19 -1.61 -14.17
CA GLU A 17 -22.05 -1.98 -15.32
C GLU A 17 -22.04 -3.49 -15.64
N GLY A 18 -21.93 -4.35 -14.61
CA GLY A 18 -21.89 -5.81 -14.76
C GLY A 18 -20.53 -6.39 -15.15
N THR A 19 -19.51 -5.54 -15.30
CA THR A 19 -18.13 -5.94 -15.59
C THR A 19 -17.28 -5.87 -14.32
N GLU A 20 -16.47 -6.90 -14.07
CA GLU A 20 -15.51 -6.90 -12.96
C GLU A 20 -14.43 -5.84 -13.20
N VAL A 21 -14.36 -4.84 -12.33
CA VAL A 21 -13.32 -3.78 -12.39
C VAL A 21 -12.17 -4.05 -11.41
N VAL A 22 -12.49 -4.66 -10.27
CA VAL A 22 -11.50 -4.99 -9.24
C VAL A 22 -11.85 -6.31 -8.56
N SER A 23 -10.85 -7.16 -8.31
CA SER A 23 -10.99 -8.33 -7.44
C SER A 23 -9.85 -8.46 -6.44
N TYR A 24 -10.15 -9.07 -5.30
CA TYR A 24 -9.24 -9.21 -4.16
C TYR A 24 -9.16 -10.66 -3.69
N ARG A 25 -7.99 -11.04 -3.17
CA ARG A 25 -7.79 -12.31 -2.47
C ARG A 25 -7.14 -12.07 -1.12
N TYR A 26 -7.47 -12.94 -0.17
CA TYR A 26 -7.03 -12.82 1.21
C TYR A 26 -6.45 -14.15 1.70
N ASP A 27 -5.52 -14.09 2.64
CA ASP A 27 -5.08 -15.28 3.38
C ASP A 27 -6.01 -15.61 4.56
N SER A 28 -5.63 -16.64 5.33
CA SER A 28 -6.36 -17.08 6.52
C SER A 28 -6.24 -16.09 7.70
N GLN A 29 -5.29 -15.16 7.66
CA GLN A 29 -5.11 -14.11 8.67
C GLN A 29 -5.83 -12.81 8.30
N ASN A 30 -6.71 -12.85 7.30
CA ASN A 30 -7.49 -11.71 6.84
C ASN A 30 -6.63 -10.59 6.21
N ARG A 31 -5.47 -10.93 5.66
CA ARG A 31 -4.58 -9.98 4.95
C ARG A 31 -4.79 -10.10 3.44
N ARG A 32 -4.86 -8.96 2.74
CA ARG A 32 -5.00 -8.93 1.28
C ARG A 32 -3.72 -9.45 0.62
N ILE A 33 -3.75 -10.60 -0.02
CA ILE A 33 -2.60 -11.19 -0.71
C ILE A 33 -2.55 -10.90 -2.21
N SER A 34 -3.68 -10.44 -2.78
CA SER A 34 -3.72 -10.03 -4.19
C SER A 34 -4.81 -8.99 -4.46
N LYS A 35 -4.53 -8.10 -5.41
CA LYS A 35 -5.47 -7.17 -6.03
C LYS A 35 -5.33 -7.25 -7.54
N SER A 36 -6.43 -7.47 -8.25
CA SER A 36 -6.52 -7.38 -9.71
C SER A 36 -7.29 -6.12 -10.08
N THR A 37 -6.80 -5.31 -11.01
CA THR A 37 -7.51 -4.13 -11.52
C THR A 37 -7.21 -3.98 -13.00
N GLY A 38 -8.25 -4.00 -13.84
CA GLY A 38 -8.09 -3.92 -15.30
C GLY A 38 -7.13 -4.97 -15.89
N GLY A 39 -7.04 -6.15 -15.27
CA GLY A 39 -6.12 -7.22 -15.67
C GLY A 39 -4.71 -7.13 -15.07
N THR A 40 -4.32 -6.01 -14.44
CA THR A 40 -3.07 -5.93 -13.68
C THR A 40 -3.24 -6.55 -12.31
N VAL A 41 -2.45 -7.59 -12.02
CA VAL A 41 -2.41 -8.25 -10.72
C VAL A 41 -1.21 -7.75 -9.92
N ILE A 42 -1.48 -7.24 -8.72
CA ILE A 42 -0.49 -6.99 -7.68
C ILE A 42 -0.62 -8.08 -6.61
N GLN A 43 0.51 -8.61 -6.18
CA GLN A 43 0.61 -9.56 -5.08
C GLN A 43 1.31 -8.91 -3.89
N TYR A 44 0.84 -9.24 -2.69
CA TYR A 44 1.35 -8.70 -1.44
C TYR A 44 2.04 -9.79 -0.64
N ARG A 45 3.15 -9.44 0.02
CA ARG A 45 3.92 -10.33 0.89
C ARG A 45 4.07 -9.70 2.26
N TYR A 46 3.88 -10.50 3.30
CA TYR A 46 3.87 -10.05 4.68
C TYR A 46 4.90 -10.82 5.50
N ASP A 47 5.40 -10.20 6.56
CA ASP A 47 6.19 -10.89 7.56
C ASP A 47 5.31 -11.69 8.55
N THR A 48 5.95 -12.27 9.57
CA THR A 48 5.29 -13.04 10.63
C THR A 48 4.42 -12.19 11.56
N GLU A 49 4.65 -10.88 11.60
CA GLU A 49 3.88 -9.91 12.40
C GLU A 49 2.75 -9.26 11.58
N GLY A 50 2.63 -9.59 10.29
CA GLY A 50 1.59 -9.04 9.41
C GLY A 50 1.94 -7.70 8.77
N ARG A 51 3.20 -7.26 8.82
CA ARG A 51 3.67 -6.05 8.13
C ARG A 51 3.91 -6.35 6.66
N LEU A 52 3.49 -5.43 5.78
CA LEU A 52 3.68 -5.57 4.33
C LEU A 52 5.16 -5.41 4.00
N LEU A 53 5.80 -6.46 3.50
CA LEU A 53 7.21 -6.47 3.12
C LEU A 53 7.42 -6.11 1.65
N ALA A 54 6.54 -6.57 0.76
CA ALA A 54 6.75 -6.39 -0.67
C ALA A 54 5.45 -6.37 -1.49
N GLU A 55 5.52 -5.68 -2.62
CA GLU A 55 4.55 -5.72 -3.71
C GLU A 55 5.24 -6.24 -4.98
N THR A 56 4.60 -7.17 -5.67
CA THR A 56 5.06 -7.66 -6.98
C THR A 56 3.91 -7.68 -7.98
N LEU A 57 4.23 -7.62 -9.27
CA LEU A 57 3.27 -8.02 -10.30
C LEU A 57 2.94 -9.51 -10.19
N GLY A 58 1.85 -9.94 -10.84
CA GLY A 58 1.40 -11.34 -10.85
C GLY A 58 2.42 -12.34 -11.40
N ASN A 59 3.37 -11.87 -12.21
CA ASN A 59 4.49 -12.66 -12.75
C ASN A 59 5.75 -12.66 -11.84
N GLY A 60 5.68 -12.00 -10.68
CA GLY A 60 6.80 -11.91 -9.74
C GLY A 60 7.75 -10.73 -9.96
N THR A 61 7.54 -9.87 -10.98
CA THR A 61 8.34 -8.65 -11.14
C THR A 61 8.18 -7.76 -9.88
N PRO A 62 9.28 -7.36 -9.21
CA PRO A 62 9.20 -6.52 -8.03
C PRO A 62 8.67 -5.13 -8.36
N LEU A 63 7.81 -4.61 -7.50
CA LEU A 63 7.32 -3.23 -7.57
C LEU A 63 7.86 -2.43 -6.38
N ARG A 64 7.77 -3.00 -5.17
CA ARG A 64 8.17 -2.32 -3.93
C ARG A 64 8.66 -3.29 -2.89
N ASP A 65 9.67 -2.85 -2.13
CA ASP A 65 10.03 -3.45 -0.84
C ASP A 65 9.97 -2.41 0.27
N TYR A 66 9.52 -2.84 1.45
CA TYR A 66 9.36 -2.01 2.63
C TYR A 66 10.28 -2.48 3.75
N PHE A 67 10.96 -1.52 4.37
CA PHE A 67 11.89 -1.77 5.47
C PHE A 67 11.33 -1.16 6.74
N TYR A 68 11.45 -1.91 7.84
CA TYR A 68 10.91 -1.52 9.13
C TYR A 68 12.00 -1.52 10.19
N LEU A 69 11.88 -0.61 11.16
CA LEU A 69 12.66 -0.58 12.39
C LEU A 69 11.70 -0.41 13.56
N ASN A 70 11.78 -1.30 14.56
CA ASN A 70 10.91 -1.28 15.74
C ASN A 70 9.39 -1.25 15.40
N GLY A 71 8.99 -1.87 14.29
CA GLY A 71 7.60 -1.92 13.85
C GLY A 71 7.14 -0.74 12.98
N GLU A 72 7.98 0.28 12.77
CA GLU A 72 7.65 1.44 11.94
C GLU A 72 8.35 1.37 10.58
N PRO A 73 7.68 1.79 9.48
CA PRO A 73 8.32 1.86 8.18
C PRO A 73 9.39 2.95 8.17
N VAL A 74 10.60 2.60 7.74
CA VAL A 74 11.76 3.52 7.68
C VAL A 74 12.24 3.76 6.26
N ALA A 75 12.08 2.79 5.36
CA ALA A 75 12.43 2.98 3.96
C ALA A 75 11.49 2.23 3.00
N LEU A 76 11.41 2.75 1.79
CA LEU A 76 10.73 2.17 0.63
C LEU A 76 11.76 2.05 -0.50
N ARG A 77 11.94 0.85 -1.03
CA ARG A 77 12.58 0.64 -2.33
C ARG A 77 11.47 0.53 -3.38
N GLU A 78 11.44 1.46 -4.34
CA GLU A 78 10.55 1.42 -5.50
C GLU A 78 11.33 0.89 -6.71
N TYR A 79 10.68 0.04 -7.51
CA TYR A 79 11.23 -0.55 -8.74
C TYR A 79 10.48 -0.08 -10.00
N GLY A 80 9.28 0.48 -9.86
CA GLY A 80 8.40 0.87 -10.96
C GLY A 80 8.77 2.22 -11.58
N ASN A 81 7.81 3.16 -11.55
CA ASN A 81 7.90 4.40 -12.34
C ASN A 81 9.00 5.36 -11.88
N ASN A 82 9.36 5.32 -10.59
CA ASN A 82 10.40 6.15 -10.00
C ASN A 82 11.33 5.27 -9.18
N PRO A 83 12.24 4.51 -9.83
CA PRO A 83 13.11 3.59 -9.11
C PRO A 83 14.04 4.33 -8.15
N GLY A 84 14.13 3.87 -6.92
CA GLY A 84 14.94 4.53 -5.90
C GLY A 84 14.71 4.00 -4.50
N ILE A 85 15.57 4.41 -3.56
CA ILE A 85 15.33 4.25 -2.13
C ILE A 85 14.82 5.59 -1.60
N TYR A 86 13.77 5.50 -0.80
CA TYR A 86 13.15 6.63 -0.17
C TYR A 86 12.96 6.38 1.32
N TYR A 87 13.00 7.44 2.12
CA TYR A 87 12.99 7.36 3.58
C TYR A 87 11.73 7.99 4.15
N TYR A 88 11.10 7.29 5.09
CA TYR A 88 9.89 7.74 5.74
C TYR A 88 10.21 8.74 6.85
N ILE A 89 9.45 9.85 6.88
CA ILE A 89 9.38 10.75 8.03
C ILE A 89 8.02 10.54 8.67
N ASN A 90 8.03 9.90 9.83
CA ASN A 90 6.82 9.52 10.57
C ASN A 90 6.50 10.55 11.68
N ASP A 91 5.25 10.57 12.12
CA ASP A 91 4.87 11.22 13.38
C ASP A 91 5.18 10.34 14.60
N GLN A 92 4.86 10.83 15.80
CA GLN A 92 5.07 10.11 17.06
C GLN A 92 4.29 8.79 17.20
N LEU A 93 3.34 8.52 16.29
CA LEU A 93 2.54 7.29 16.26
C LEU A 93 3.02 6.33 15.16
N GLY A 94 4.14 6.64 14.49
CA GLY A 94 4.67 5.85 13.38
C GLY A 94 3.90 6.05 12.06
N THR A 95 3.05 7.09 11.96
CA THR A 95 2.28 7.36 10.74
C THR A 95 3.12 8.17 9.75
N PRO A 96 3.33 7.68 8.50
CA PRO A 96 4.08 8.41 7.48
C PRO A 96 3.50 9.80 7.18
N GLN A 97 4.27 10.86 7.42
CA GLN A 97 3.92 12.24 7.04
C GLN A 97 4.60 12.66 5.72
N GLN A 98 5.84 12.21 5.51
CA GLN A 98 6.61 12.48 4.29
C GLN A 98 7.40 11.26 3.84
N LEU A 99 7.76 11.28 2.56
CA LEU A 99 8.75 10.40 1.96
C LEU A 99 9.80 11.27 1.26
N ILE A 100 11.08 11.07 1.59
CA ILE A 100 12.19 11.85 1.05
C ILE A 100 13.14 10.97 0.23
N SER A 101 13.75 11.55 -0.81
CA SER A 101 14.83 10.92 -1.56
C SER A 101 16.14 10.90 -0.76
N GLU A 102 17.15 10.20 -1.28
CA GLU A 102 18.52 10.19 -0.75
C GLU A 102 19.15 11.60 -0.66
N THR A 103 18.68 12.55 -1.47
CA THR A 103 19.13 13.95 -1.44
C THR A 103 18.30 14.84 -0.51
N GLY A 104 17.33 14.29 0.22
CA GLY A 104 16.44 15.03 1.10
C GLY A 104 15.25 15.72 0.40
N THR A 105 15.03 15.46 -0.89
CA THR A 105 13.90 16.04 -1.62
C THR A 105 12.61 15.33 -1.21
N VAL A 106 11.57 16.08 -0.85
CA VAL A 106 10.25 15.51 -0.55
C VAL A 106 9.59 15.02 -1.84
N VAL A 107 9.36 13.71 -1.95
CA VAL A 107 8.74 13.05 -3.11
C VAL A 107 7.32 12.58 -2.85
N TRP A 108 6.92 12.55 -1.58
CA TRP A 108 5.54 12.35 -1.14
C TRP A 108 5.30 13.08 0.18
N GLN A 109 4.11 13.64 0.35
CA GLN A 109 3.68 14.29 1.58
C GLN A 109 2.17 14.22 1.71
N ALA A 110 1.68 13.94 2.91
CA ALA A 110 0.27 14.04 3.23
C ALA A 110 0.05 14.76 4.56
N ALA A 111 -1.07 15.47 4.66
CA ALA A 111 -1.62 15.92 5.93
C ALA A 111 -2.86 15.08 6.27
N TYR A 112 -3.08 14.82 7.54
CA TYR A 112 -4.19 13.97 7.99
C TYR A 112 -5.23 14.80 8.72
N PHE A 113 -6.49 14.64 8.33
CA PHE A 113 -7.62 15.12 9.12
C PHE A 113 -7.84 14.23 10.35
N PRO A 114 -8.55 14.71 11.40
CA PRO A 114 -8.74 13.98 12.65
C PRO A 114 -9.33 12.57 12.54
N PHE A 115 -10.03 12.27 11.43
CA PHE A 115 -10.70 10.99 11.19
C PHE A 115 -10.06 10.15 10.09
N GLY A 116 -8.74 10.26 9.87
CA GLY A 116 -8.06 9.31 9.00
C GLY A 116 -7.84 9.77 7.56
N LYS A 117 -8.61 10.76 7.09
CA LYS A 117 -8.54 11.21 5.70
C LYS A 117 -7.20 11.88 5.44
N ALA A 118 -6.38 11.24 4.61
CA ALA A 118 -5.15 11.81 4.10
C ALA A 118 -5.44 12.77 2.94
N GLN A 119 -4.93 13.99 3.05
CA GLN A 119 -4.80 14.94 1.97
C GLN A 119 -3.37 14.88 1.45
N VAL A 120 -3.17 14.18 0.34
CA VAL A 120 -1.86 14.08 -0.31
C VAL A 120 -1.56 15.41 -1.01
N GLN A 121 -0.44 16.03 -0.62
CA GLN A 121 0.03 17.32 -1.12
C GLN A 121 1.11 17.14 -2.20
N ILE A 122 1.95 16.12 -2.05
CA ILE A 122 3.02 15.75 -3.00
C ILE A 122 2.90 14.25 -3.28
N ASN A 123 3.00 13.83 -4.55
CA ASN A 123 2.85 12.42 -4.95
C ASN A 123 3.71 12.05 -6.17
N THR A 124 4.98 12.42 -6.18
CA THR A 124 5.93 12.00 -7.22
C THR A 124 6.20 10.50 -7.10
N VAL A 125 6.35 10.01 -5.87
CA VAL A 125 6.42 8.59 -5.52
C VAL A 125 5.16 8.23 -4.76
N THR A 126 4.47 7.16 -5.16
CA THR A 126 3.24 6.75 -4.49
C THR A 126 3.56 6.03 -3.20
N ASN A 127 3.09 6.58 -2.09
CA ASN A 127 3.01 5.89 -0.81
C ASN A 127 1.55 5.52 -0.51
N ASN A 128 1.31 4.28 -0.11
CA ASN A 128 -0.01 3.75 0.22
C ASN A 128 -0.24 3.54 1.72
N PHE A 129 0.81 3.59 2.56
CA PHE A 129 0.63 3.55 4.01
C PHE A 129 -0.07 4.81 4.51
N ARG A 130 -1.10 4.60 5.35
CA ARG A 130 -1.88 5.65 6.01
C ARG A 130 -1.83 5.41 7.52
N PHE A 131 -2.92 5.71 8.23
CA PHE A 131 -3.00 5.36 9.65
C PHE A 131 -2.75 3.86 9.88
N PRO A 132 -2.27 3.47 11.07
CA PRO A 132 -2.06 2.07 11.41
C PRO A 132 -3.28 1.21 11.04
N GLY A 133 -3.05 0.14 10.27
CA GLY A 133 -4.09 -0.76 9.77
C GLY A 133 -4.78 -0.34 8.46
N GLN A 134 -4.38 0.77 7.82
CA GLN A 134 -4.93 1.21 6.54
C GLN A 134 -3.93 1.02 5.38
N TYR A 135 -4.25 0.07 4.49
CA TYR A 135 -3.59 -0.22 3.21
C TYR A 135 -4.54 -0.90 2.21
#